data_AF-A0A7J7QGL7-F1
#
_entry.id   AF-A0A7J7QGL7-F1
#
_cell.length_a   1.000
_cell.length_b   1.000
_cell.length_c   1.000
_cell.angle_alpha   90.00
_cell.angle_beta   90.00
_cell.angle_gamma   90.00
#
_symmetry.space_group_name_H-M   'P 1'
#
loop_
_entity.id
_entity.type
_entity.pdbx_description
1 polymer ?
#
loop_
_entity_poly.entity_id
_entity_poly.type
_entity_poly.pdbx_seq_one_letter_code
_entity_poly.pdbx_strand_id
1 'polypeptide(L)'
;MLLTRSVSGQRSQCIGLQGQKRSWLRCVAVSSAATEVAATEFEWKGSDEFSALEDRKDLPPLPLPPIKTHRRVVLVRHGQSTWNAEGRIQGSSNFSCLTPKGIAQAETTRDMLKNDVQKFDTLYVSPLTRATQTADIITSGMGLRSVTLPSLREIDLFSFQGLLKGEGRLRYGDAWGMWQKQADAFATDGHAPVRELWYRASLAWQDILSDKDSPEKAVMVVAHNAVNQALIGSALGLPPRYFRRLLQSNAATTVLDFQPGPTDSSTPRVTVDRLNQSPGRPYAADAGGRPPCGRLVLIRHAATDADAKGLLLGSRDEPLNGLGNVQAGKVAEFLLDMKVHSVMTSPARRCLSTAQLVAQLQVEASRMGSAVAAGSQASKPPRVLVMPELRNLEMGMWEGQSMRMVADRGGLPAAAATAAAGAAGPALAPDSPGYSAGLEDLGEFWYRTAAAWNKLLDAVDHNGGSNVVVVCHAATAAALASHCLQLGPEGLPLMRFDAAGVSIIDFPDGARSGGVMRCLNYTAHLGRWAVPITRDDMDMVCGIDGCF
;
A
#
# COMPACT_ATOMS: atom_id res chain seq x y z
N MET A 1 26.18 53.64 -30.08
CA MET A 1 26.88 53.18 -31.29
C MET A 1 26.58 51.70 -31.43
N LEU A 2 25.64 51.32 -32.31
CA LEU A 2 25.90 50.90 -33.72
C LEU A 2 26.77 49.61 -33.70
N LEU A 3 26.44 48.46 -34.30
CA LEU A 3 25.55 47.99 -35.37
C LEU A 3 25.56 46.44 -35.25
N THR A 4 24.43 45.73 -35.21
CA THR A 4 23.72 45.10 -36.36
C THR A 4 24.56 44.21 -37.31
N ARG A 5 24.06 42.97 -37.50
CA ARG A 5 23.69 42.27 -38.77
C ARG A 5 23.94 40.76 -38.61
N SER A 6 22.94 39.87 -38.69
CA SER A 6 21.99 39.55 -39.78
C SER A 6 22.64 38.88 -41.00
N VAL A 7 22.04 37.76 -41.42
CA VAL A 7 21.84 37.19 -42.79
C VAL A 7 21.69 35.66 -42.62
N SER A 8 20.47 35.09 -42.57
CA SER A 8 19.66 34.54 -43.68
C SER A 8 20.42 33.51 -44.53
N GLY A 9 19.95 32.32 -44.87
CA GLY A 9 18.64 31.68 -44.80
C GLY A 9 18.63 30.61 -45.91
N GLN A 10 17.80 29.56 -45.80
CA GLN A 10 17.19 28.92 -46.97
C GLN A 10 16.07 27.97 -46.56
N ARG A 11 14.88 28.23 -47.10
CA ARG A 11 13.72 27.35 -47.10
C ARG A 11 13.85 26.37 -48.27
N SER A 12 13.35 25.15 -48.08
CA SER A 12 12.76 24.34 -49.15
C SER A 12 11.56 23.58 -48.61
N GLN A 13 10.48 23.62 -49.38
CA GLN A 13 9.12 23.20 -49.06
C GLN A 13 8.83 21.73 -49.37
N CYS A 14 8.08 21.11 -48.47
CA CYS A 14 6.91 20.24 -48.68
C CYS A 14 7.03 18.82 -49.26
N ILE A 15 6.51 17.83 -48.51
CA ILE A 15 5.24 17.09 -48.73
C ILE A 15 5.10 16.07 -47.57
N GLY A 16 3.91 15.96 -46.98
CA GLY A 16 3.65 15.14 -45.80
C GLY A 16 3.32 13.67 -46.10
N LEU A 17 3.27 12.86 -45.05
CA LEU A 17 2.32 11.77 -44.83
C LEU A 17 2.43 11.24 -43.39
N GLN A 18 1.31 10.70 -42.91
CA GLN A 18 0.97 10.27 -41.54
C GLN A 18 1.91 9.20 -40.96
N GLY A 19 2.06 9.19 -39.61
CA GLY A 19 2.66 8.05 -38.92
C GLY A 19 2.93 8.27 -37.43
N GLN A 20 2.00 7.80 -36.60
CA GLN A 20 2.03 7.56 -35.15
C GLN A 20 3.31 7.88 -34.33
N LYS A 21 3.14 8.73 -33.32
CA LYS A 21 4.02 8.90 -32.17
C LYS A 21 4.14 7.59 -31.37
N ARG A 22 5.35 7.04 -31.28
CA ARG A 22 5.81 6.15 -30.20
C ARG A 22 7.08 6.74 -29.62
N SER A 23 6.96 7.41 -28.48
CA SER A 23 8.10 7.83 -27.65
C SER A 23 8.05 6.98 -26.39
N TRP A 24 8.78 5.87 -26.39
CA TRP A 24 9.00 5.06 -25.18
C TRP A 24 10.08 5.74 -24.35
N LEU A 25 9.73 6.05 -23.11
CA LEU A 25 10.60 6.53 -22.05
C LEU A 25 11.82 5.59 -21.94
N ARG A 26 13.01 6.14 -22.20
CA ARG A 26 14.27 5.50 -21.81
C ARG A 26 14.37 5.53 -20.29
N CYS A 27 14.63 4.36 -19.71
CA CYS A 27 15.09 4.22 -18.34
C CYS A 27 16.29 5.14 -18.11
N VAL A 28 16.15 6.08 -17.18
CA VAL A 28 17.30 6.75 -16.58
C VAL A 28 17.87 5.75 -15.58
N ALA A 29 18.93 5.06 -16.00
CA ALA A 29 19.92 4.60 -15.04
C ALA A 29 20.27 5.78 -14.15
N VAL A 30 20.23 5.60 -12.82
CA VAL A 30 20.67 6.61 -11.86
C VAL A 30 22.16 6.84 -12.06
N SER A 31 22.45 7.69 -13.05
CA SER A 31 23.73 8.35 -13.23
C SER A 31 23.82 9.39 -12.13
N SER A 32 24.96 9.36 -11.42
CA SER A 32 25.36 10.18 -10.28
C SER A 32 25.35 11.69 -10.54
N ALA A 33 24.16 12.24 -10.74
CA ALA A 33 23.89 13.67 -10.71
C ALA A 33 22.56 13.86 -9.96
N ALA A 34 22.49 13.32 -8.74
CA ALA A 34 21.72 13.98 -7.71
C ALA A 34 22.39 15.35 -7.55
N THR A 35 21.79 16.39 -8.12
CA THR A 35 22.14 17.76 -7.76
C THR A 35 22.07 17.80 -6.24
N GLU A 36 23.20 18.08 -5.60
CA GLU A 36 23.34 18.17 -4.16
C GLU A 36 22.33 19.18 -3.62
N VAL A 37 21.14 18.72 -3.26
CA VAL A 37 20.39 19.34 -2.19
C VAL A 37 21.04 18.79 -0.93
N ALA A 38 22.16 19.41 -0.55
CA ALA A 38 22.83 19.11 0.69
C ALA A 38 21.80 19.15 1.82
N ALA A 39 21.76 18.10 2.64
CA ALA A 39 20.89 17.96 3.80
C ALA A 39 21.27 18.94 4.94
N THR A 40 21.85 20.09 4.62
CA THR A 40 22.37 21.07 5.56
C THR A 40 21.58 22.37 5.45
N GLU A 41 20.91 22.71 6.55
CA GLU A 41 20.19 23.96 6.85
C GLU A 41 18.76 24.11 6.32
N PHE A 42 17.88 23.15 6.58
CA PHE A 42 16.44 23.47 6.65
C PHE A 42 15.81 22.97 7.96
N GLU A 43 15.80 23.86 8.95
CA GLU A 43 14.99 23.72 10.16
C GLU A 43 13.60 24.30 9.85
N TRP A 44 12.61 23.44 9.60
CA TRP A 44 11.24 23.90 9.34
C TRP A 44 10.62 24.41 10.66
N LYS A 45 10.67 25.73 10.87
CA LYS A 45 10.17 26.41 12.08
C LYS A 45 8.65 26.62 12.10
N GLY A 46 7.90 25.89 11.27
CA GLY A 46 6.44 26.05 11.17
C GLY A 46 5.98 27.21 10.29
N SER A 47 6.87 27.86 9.52
CA SER A 47 6.46 28.86 8.54
C SER A 47 5.97 28.19 7.25
N ASP A 48 4.83 28.66 6.75
CA ASP A 48 4.25 28.30 5.46
C ASP A 48 5.04 28.93 4.28
N GLU A 49 6.32 29.26 4.48
CA GLU A 49 7.18 29.80 3.42
C GLU A 49 7.51 28.69 2.43
N PHE A 50 6.74 28.70 1.34
CA PHE A 50 7.00 27.94 0.14
C PHE A 50 8.43 28.27 -0.34
N SER A 51 9.35 27.33 -0.17
CA SER A 51 10.49 27.29 -1.08
C SER A 51 9.92 27.14 -2.47
N ALA A 52 10.38 27.96 -3.42
CA ALA A 52 10.04 27.85 -4.84
C ALA A 52 10.58 26.52 -5.41
N LEU A 53 10.07 25.41 -4.89
CA LEU A 53 10.23 24.10 -5.48
C LEU A 53 9.44 24.21 -6.78
N GLU A 54 10.16 24.10 -7.90
CA GLU A 54 9.63 23.95 -9.25
C GLU A 54 8.51 22.88 -9.29
N ASP A 55 7.81 22.68 -10.41
CA ASP A 55 6.73 21.68 -10.48
C ASP A 55 7.22 20.25 -10.12
N ARG A 56 7.06 19.87 -8.83
CA ARG A 56 7.51 18.59 -8.27
C ARG A 56 6.46 17.48 -8.34
N LYS A 57 5.44 17.63 -9.19
CA LYS A 57 4.34 16.67 -9.29
C LYS A 57 4.80 15.23 -9.52
N ASP A 58 5.80 15.05 -10.38
CA ASP A 58 6.37 13.75 -10.75
C ASP A 58 7.80 13.54 -10.22
N LEU A 59 8.33 14.49 -9.46
CA LEU A 59 9.66 14.35 -8.87
C LEU A 59 9.61 13.38 -7.69
N PRO A 60 10.64 12.53 -7.52
CA PRO A 60 10.72 11.63 -6.38
C PRO A 60 10.77 12.44 -5.07
N PRO A 61 10.33 11.85 -3.94
CA PRO A 61 10.48 12.43 -2.61
C PRO A 61 11.97 12.63 -2.25
N LEU A 62 12.25 13.34 -1.15
CA LEU A 62 13.64 13.39 -0.65
C LEU A 62 14.08 11.98 -0.25
N PRO A 63 15.38 11.63 -0.42
CA PRO A 63 15.89 10.34 0.01
C PRO A 63 15.72 10.18 1.53
N LEU A 64 15.35 8.97 1.96
CA LEU A 64 15.30 8.62 3.37
C LEU A 64 16.72 8.66 3.97
N PRO A 65 16.91 9.13 5.21
CA PRO A 65 18.21 9.08 5.86
C PRO A 65 18.64 7.62 6.06
N PRO A 66 19.95 7.33 5.99
CA PRO A 66 20.46 5.99 6.24
C PRO A 66 20.20 5.58 7.70
N ILE A 67 19.86 4.30 7.89
CA ILE A 67 19.68 3.68 9.21
C ILE A 67 20.68 2.54 9.38
N LYS A 68 21.13 2.33 10.61
CA LYS A 68 22.09 1.27 10.95
C LYS A 68 21.42 -0.05 11.34
N THR A 69 20.22 0.04 11.88
CA THR A 69 19.45 -1.10 12.37
C THR A 69 18.03 -1.04 11.81
N HIS A 70 17.36 -2.18 11.81
CA HIS A 70 15.98 -2.28 11.37
C HIS A 70 15.08 -1.36 12.22
N ARG A 71 14.15 -0.65 11.56
CA ARG A 71 13.20 0.25 12.21
C ARG A 71 11.79 -0.04 11.75
N ARG A 72 10.91 -0.38 12.68
CA ARG A 72 9.46 -0.50 12.42
C ARG A 72 8.76 0.79 12.82
N VAL A 73 7.92 1.31 11.92
CA VAL A 73 7.11 2.51 12.15
C VAL A 73 5.63 2.18 11.96
N VAL A 74 4.84 2.43 13.00
CA VAL A 74 3.39 2.20 13.01
C VAL A 74 2.68 3.55 12.92
N LEU A 75 2.13 3.83 11.75
CA LEU A 75 1.31 5.01 11.49
C LEU A 75 -0.12 4.76 11.96
N VAL A 76 -0.70 5.73 12.65
CA VAL A 76 -2.09 5.73 13.13
C VAL A 76 -2.76 7.01 12.66
N ARG A 77 -3.91 6.89 12.00
CA ARG A 77 -4.76 8.06 11.72
C ARG A 77 -5.61 8.37 12.96
N HIS A 78 -5.84 9.64 13.27
CA HIS A 78 -6.77 10.02 14.35
C HIS A 78 -8.17 9.37 14.23
N GLY A 79 -8.83 9.14 15.37
CA GLY A 79 -10.22 8.67 15.42
C GLY A 79 -11.21 9.65 14.77
N GLN A 80 -12.46 9.23 14.53
CA GLN A 80 -13.47 10.11 13.93
C GLN A 80 -13.60 11.44 14.72
N SER A 81 -13.45 12.56 14.02
CA SER A 81 -13.68 13.90 14.60
C SER A 81 -15.08 14.44 14.30
N THR A 82 -15.51 15.48 15.02
CA THR A 82 -16.79 16.18 14.77
C THR A 82 -16.95 16.60 13.32
N TRP A 83 -15.90 17.16 12.72
CA TRP A 83 -15.90 17.55 11.31
C TRP A 83 -15.86 16.36 10.35
N ASN A 84 -15.33 15.19 10.74
CA ASN A 84 -15.54 13.98 9.93
C ASN A 84 -17.01 13.59 9.90
N ALA A 85 -17.69 13.59 11.06
CA ALA A 85 -19.11 13.25 11.17
C ALA A 85 -20.01 14.21 10.37
N GLU A 86 -19.66 15.50 10.35
CA GLU A 86 -20.36 16.52 9.55
C GLU A 86 -20.04 16.44 8.04
N GLY A 87 -18.98 15.73 7.64
CA GLY A 87 -18.48 15.78 6.27
C GLY A 87 -17.85 17.13 5.90
N ARG A 88 -17.28 17.84 6.88
CA ARG A 88 -16.60 19.12 6.74
C ARG A 88 -15.11 18.94 6.44
N ILE A 89 -14.56 19.81 5.59
CA ILE A 89 -13.14 19.82 5.27
C ILE A 89 -12.36 20.41 6.44
N GLN A 90 -11.50 19.58 7.04
CA GLN A 90 -10.66 19.98 8.18
C GLN A 90 -9.41 20.71 7.74
N GLY A 91 -8.66 20.11 6.82
CA GLY A 91 -7.28 20.50 6.60
C GLY A 91 -6.51 20.57 7.92
N SER A 92 -5.71 21.61 8.08
CA SER A 92 -4.89 21.86 9.26
C SER A 92 -5.61 22.57 10.41
N SER A 93 -6.91 22.85 10.28
CA SER A 93 -7.69 23.48 11.35
C SER A 93 -7.70 22.65 12.63
N ASN A 94 -7.59 23.33 13.77
CA ASN A 94 -7.59 22.71 15.10
C ASN A 94 -8.94 22.81 15.84
N PHE A 95 -10.03 23.16 15.16
CA PHE A 95 -11.35 23.36 15.80
C PHE A 95 -12.11 22.06 16.10
N SER A 96 -11.76 20.95 15.44
CA SER A 96 -12.46 19.67 15.63
C SER A 96 -11.85 18.84 16.76
N CYS A 97 -12.69 18.18 17.55
CA CYS A 97 -12.30 17.17 18.54
C CYS A 97 -12.83 15.78 18.14
N LEU A 98 -12.42 14.73 18.86
CA LEU A 98 -12.97 13.38 18.68
C LEU A 98 -14.45 13.30 19.05
N THR A 99 -15.21 12.51 18.29
CA THR A 99 -16.58 12.10 18.67
C THR A 99 -16.54 10.92 19.64
N PRO A 100 -17.66 10.55 20.31
CA PRO A 100 -17.75 9.31 21.08
C PRO A 100 -17.35 8.07 20.25
N LYS A 101 -17.74 8.04 18.96
CA LYS A 101 -17.30 6.99 18.04
C LYS A 101 -15.79 7.02 17.79
N GLY A 102 -15.20 8.22 17.64
CA GLY A 102 -13.76 8.38 17.50
C GLY A 102 -12.96 7.92 18.71
N ILE A 103 -13.51 8.13 19.91
CA ILE A 103 -12.94 7.62 21.17
C ILE A 103 -12.97 6.09 21.16
N ALA A 104 -14.13 5.46 20.91
CA ALA A 104 -14.25 4.00 20.85
C ALA A 104 -13.34 3.37 19.79
N GLN A 105 -13.14 4.05 18.66
CA GLN A 105 -12.18 3.65 17.62
C GLN A 105 -10.73 3.66 18.13
N ALA A 106 -10.33 4.71 18.86
CA ALA A 106 -9.00 4.81 19.46
C ALA A 106 -8.79 3.74 20.55
N GLU A 107 -9.80 3.46 21.38
CA GLU A 107 -9.77 2.38 22.37
C GLU A 107 -9.62 1.00 21.73
N THR A 108 -10.34 0.74 20.63
CA THR A 108 -10.18 -0.52 19.89
C THR A 108 -8.76 -0.65 19.33
N THR A 109 -8.17 0.46 18.88
CA THR A 109 -6.78 0.49 18.38
C THR A 109 -5.78 0.21 19.49
N ARG A 110 -5.98 0.80 20.68
CA ARG A 110 -5.21 0.46 21.89
C ARG A 110 -5.25 -1.04 22.16
N ASP A 111 -6.44 -1.63 22.13
CA ASP A 111 -6.63 -3.03 22.47
C ASP A 111 -5.99 -3.97 21.43
N MET A 112 -5.92 -3.55 20.17
CA MET A 112 -5.17 -4.26 19.12
C MET A 112 -3.66 -4.21 19.34
N LEU A 113 -3.15 -3.09 19.88
CA LEU A 113 -1.72 -2.86 20.11
C LEU A 113 -1.24 -3.28 21.52
N LYS A 114 -2.15 -3.69 22.41
CA LYS A 114 -1.83 -3.93 23.83
C LYS A 114 -0.73 -4.98 24.05
N ASN A 115 -0.66 -5.99 23.18
CA ASN A 115 0.36 -7.04 23.26
C ASN A 115 1.72 -6.60 22.69
N ASP A 116 1.72 -5.48 21.95
CA ASP A 116 2.88 -4.90 21.29
C ASP A 116 3.47 -3.73 22.11
N VAL A 117 2.84 -3.31 23.23
CA VAL A 117 3.21 -2.12 24.03
C VAL A 117 4.69 -2.07 24.37
N GLN A 118 5.28 -3.18 24.81
CA GLN A 118 6.69 -3.25 25.24
C GLN A 118 7.70 -3.04 24.10
N LYS A 119 7.21 -3.10 22.85
CA LYS A 119 7.99 -2.92 21.63
C LYS A 119 7.91 -1.51 21.08
N PHE A 120 7.14 -0.63 21.71
CA PHE A 120 7.18 0.81 21.44
C PHE A 120 8.00 1.53 22.50
N ASP A 121 8.73 2.57 22.10
CA ASP A 121 9.41 3.48 23.02
C ASP A 121 9.14 4.96 22.72
N THR A 122 8.88 5.28 21.45
CA THR A 122 8.74 6.64 20.96
C THR A 122 7.41 6.81 20.26
N LEU A 123 6.72 7.90 20.61
CA LEU A 123 5.50 8.38 19.97
C LEU A 123 5.81 9.71 19.29
N TYR A 124 5.67 9.78 17.97
CA TYR A 124 5.57 11.05 17.26
C TYR A 124 4.10 11.40 17.03
N VAL A 125 3.71 12.63 17.33
CA VAL A 125 2.31 13.04 17.22
C VAL A 125 2.18 14.38 16.52
N SER A 126 1.16 14.52 15.68
CA SER A 126 0.81 15.82 15.11
C SER A 126 0.38 16.81 16.20
N PRO A 127 0.60 18.13 16.04
CA PRO A 127 0.17 19.14 17.00
C PRO A 127 -1.36 19.35 17.07
N LEU A 128 -2.14 18.79 16.16
CA LEU A 128 -3.59 18.97 16.12
C LEU A 128 -4.31 18.11 17.17
N THR A 129 -5.24 18.72 17.91
CA THR A 129 -5.97 18.18 19.07
C THR A 129 -6.56 16.80 18.82
N ARG A 130 -7.18 16.55 17.66
CA ARG A 130 -7.76 15.23 17.32
C ARG A 130 -6.71 14.10 17.26
N ALA A 131 -5.49 14.41 16.82
CA ALA A 131 -4.38 13.45 16.80
C ALA A 131 -3.84 13.24 18.22
N THR A 132 -3.62 14.32 18.98
CA THR A 132 -3.20 14.25 20.39
C THR A 132 -4.18 13.44 21.23
N GLN A 133 -5.49 13.74 21.17
CA GLN A 133 -6.53 12.98 21.87
C GLN A 133 -6.51 11.49 21.50
N THR A 134 -6.28 11.15 20.23
CA THR A 134 -6.17 9.76 19.80
C THR A 134 -4.92 9.11 20.38
N ALA A 135 -3.79 9.81 20.36
CA ALA A 135 -2.52 9.33 20.90
C ALA A 135 -2.60 9.10 22.41
N ASP A 136 -3.22 10.01 23.15
CA ASP A 136 -3.41 9.90 24.60
C ASP A 136 -4.23 8.65 24.95
N ILE A 137 -5.32 8.38 24.22
CA ILE A 137 -6.15 7.19 24.43
C ILE A 137 -5.36 5.91 24.13
N ILE A 138 -4.63 5.88 23.02
CA ILE A 138 -3.88 4.69 22.59
C ILE A 138 -2.72 4.41 23.53
N THR A 139 -1.95 5.43 23.89
CA THR A 139 -0.68 5.28 24.59
C THR A 139 -0.78 5.41 26.11
N SER A 140 -2.00 5.58 26.64
CA SER A 140 -2.25 5.61 28.07
C SER A 140 -1.64 4.39 28.77
N GLY A 141 -0.74 4.64 29.73
CA GLY A 141 -0.04 3.61 30.49
C GLY A 141 1.13 2.92 29.77
N MET A 142 1.47 3.32 28.54
CA MET A 142 2.60 2.74 27.80
C MET A 142 3.97 3.36 28.15
N GLY A 143 4.00 4.56 28.73
CA GLY A 143 5.25 5.22 29.16
C GLY A 143 6.18 5.67 28.02
N LEU A 144 5.62 5.93 26.83
CA LEU A 144 6.40 6.32 25.65
C LEU A 144 6.95 7.74 25.76
N ARG A 145 8.15 7.99 25.21
CA ARG A 145 8.64 9.35 24.94
C ARG A 145 7.77 9.96 23.83
N SER A 146 7.02 11.00 24.16
CA SER A 146 6.16 11.70 23.19
C SER A 146 6.87 12.91 22.60
N VAL A 147 6.88 13.02 21.27
CA VAL A 147 7.47 14.11 20.50
C VAL A 147 6.42 14.69 19.56
N THR A 148 6.05 15.95 19.78
CA THR A 148 5.14 16.65 18.86
C THR A 148 5.92 17.12 17.64
N LEU A 149 5.62 16.57 16.46
CA LEU A 149 6.25 16.98 15.20
C LEU A 149 5.27 17.81 14.37
N PRO A 150 5.52 19.10 14.16
CA PRO A 150 4.61 19.93 13.38
C PRO A 150 4.60 19.54 11.89
N SER A 151 5.63 18.84 11.38
CA SER A 151 5.65 18.25 10.03
C SER A 151 4.55 17.18 9.82
N LEU A 152 4.03 16.60 10.90
CA LEU A 152 2.90 15.66 10.87
C LEU A 152 1.52 16.34 10.77
N ARG A 153 1.44 17.67 10.71
CA ARG A 153 0.16 18.40 10.56
C ARG A 153 -0.57 17.94 9.29
N GLU A 154 -1.89 17.93 9.33
CA GLU A 154 -2.72 17.60 8.16
C GLU A 154 -2.51 18.60 7.01
N ILE A 155 -2.84 18.18 5.78
CA ILE A 155 -2.80 19.03 4.58
C ILE A 155 -3.48 20.38 4.79
N ASP A 156 -2.80 21.45 4.37
CA ASP A 156 -3.33 22.81 4.39
C ASP A 156 -4.21 23.01 3.16
N LEU A 157 -5.49 23.29 3.37
CA LEU A 157 -6.47 23.49 2.28
C LEU A 157 -7.02 24.90 2.21
N PHE A 158 -6.44 25.82 2.99
CA PHE A 158 -6.67 27.26 2.93
C PHE A 158 -8.17 27.61 2.82
N SER A 159 -8.59 28.20 1.71
CA SER A 159 -9.96 28.61 1.42
C SER A 159 -11.02 27.49 1.48
N PHE A 160 -10.62 26.22 1.40
CA PHE A 160 -11.55 25.09 1.48
C PHE A 160 -11.83 24.65 2.93
N GLN A 161 -11.00 25.05 3.89
CA GLN A 161 -11.13 24.61 5.29
C GLN A 161 -12.40 25.17 5.92
N GLY A 162 -13.05 24.35 6.72
CA GLY A 162 -14.31 24.70 7.38
C GLY A 162 -15.53 24.57 6.50
N LEU A 163 -15.43 24.29 5.20
CA LEU A 163 -16.59 24.10 4.34
C LEU A 163 -17.12 22.67 4.41
N LEU A 164 -18.44 22.52 4.38
CA LEU A 164 -19.07 21.25 4.06
C LEU A 164 -18.74 20.89 2.60
N LYS A 165 -18.66 19.59 2.30
CA LYS A 165 -18.37 19.12 0.92
C LYS A 165 -19.34 19.71 -0.13
N GLY A 166 -20.62 19.88 0.23
CA GLY A 166 -21.63 20.48 -0.65
C GLY A 166 -21.37 21.96 -0.91
N GLU A 167 -20.98 22.72 0.12
CA GLU A 167 -20.65 24.14 0.02
C GLU A 167 -19.38 24.36 -0.82
N GLY A 168 -18.35 23.55 -0.59
CA GLY A 168 -17.12 23.59 -1.38
C GLY A 168 -17.37 23.35 -2.87
N ARG A 169 -18.26 22.40 -3.20
CA ARG A 169 -18.67 22.15 -4.59
C ARG A 169 -19.39 23.35 -5.21
N LEU A 170 -20.33 23.95 -4.49
CA LEU A 170 -21.10 25.11 -4.99
C LEU A 170 -20.20 26.34 -5.17
N ARG A 171 -19.27 26.58 -4.24
CA ARG A 171 -18.43 27.79 -4.23
C ARG A 171 -17.24 27.72 -5.17
N TYR A 172 -16.61 26.55 -5.31
CA TYR A 172 -15.34 26.42 -6.03
C TYR A 172 -15.42 25.57 -7.31
N GLY A 173 -16.60 25.04 -7.68
CA GLY A 173 -16.87 24.46 -9.01
C GLY A 173 -15.76 23.54 -9.56
N ASP A 174 -15.05 24.02 -10.59
CA ASP A 174 -13.97 23.28 -11.25
C ASP A 174 -12.78 22.99 -10.32
N ALA A 175 -12.41 23.94 -9.46
CA ALA A 175 -11.34 23.73 -8.48
C ALA A 175 -11.72 22.62 -7.48
N TRP A 176 -13.00 22.51 -7.10
CA TRP A 176 -13.51 21.35 -6.36
C TRP A 176 -13.35 20.05 -7.15
N GLY A 177 -13.69 20.07 -8.45
CA GLY A 177 -13.52 18.93 -9.36
C GLY A 177 -12.06 18.47 -9.45
N MET A 178 -11.13 19.41 -9.60
CA MET A 178 -9.68 19.16 -9.57
C MET A 178 -9.26 18.56 -8.24
N TRP A 179 -9.65 19.16 -7.11
CA TRP A 179 -9.37 18.60 -5.79
C TRP A 179 -9.93 17.19 -5.63
N GLN A 180 -11.05 16.82 -6.26
CA GLN A 180 -11.60 15.46 -6.17
C GLN A 180 -10.87 14.42 -7.05
N LYS A 181 -10.49 14.80 -8.29
CA LYS A 181 -10.03 13.84 -9.31
C LYS A 181 -8.55 13.96 -9.70
N GLN A 182 -7.93 15.12 -9.49
CA GLN A 182 -6.57 15.46 -9.91
C GLN A 182 -5.89 16.30 -8.82
N ALA A 183 -5.97 15.81 -7.58
CA ALA A 183 -5.54 16.54 -6.39
C ALA A 183 -4.03 16.84 -6.36
N ASP A 184 -3.24 16.03 -7.06
CA ASP A 184 -1.82 16.22 -7.32
C ASP A 184 -1.52 17.40 -8.25
N ALA A 185 -2.46 17.79 -9.10
CA ALA A 185 -2.41 18.99 -9.95
C ALA A 185 -3.14 20.20 -9.33
N PHE A 186 -3.90 20.00 -8.26
CA PHE A 186 -4.68 21.05 -7.60
C PHE A 186 -3.78 22.11 -6.96
N ALA A 187 -4.16 23.37 -7.19
CA ALA A 187 -3.56 24.54 -6.56
C ALA A 187 -4.66 25.48 -6.06
N THR A 188 -4.44 26.13 -4.93
CA THR A 188 -5.35 27.13 -4.35
C THR A 188 -4.54 28.16 -3.59
N ASP A 189 -4.96 29.42 -3.62
CA ASP A 189 -4.34 30.50 -2.84
C ASP A 189 -2.82 30.66 -3.06
N GLY A 190 -2.32 30.32 -4.26
CA GLY A 190 -0.89 30.35 -4.59
C GLY A 190 -0.10 29.10 -4.17
N HIS A 191 -0.76 28.15 -3.50
CA HIS A 191 -0.17 26.94 -2.95
C HIS A 191 -0.51 25.68 -3.77
N ALA A 192 0.32 24.66 -3.59
CA ALA A 192 0.15 23.34 -4.17
C ALA A 192 0.02 22.26 -3.08
N PRO A 193 -1.14 22.15 -2.40
CA PRO A 193 -1.26 21.46 -1.12
C PRO A 193 -0.72 20.03 -1.06
N VAL A 194 -0.96 19.22 -2.10
CA VAL A 194 -0.50 17.81 -2.13
C VAL A 194 1.01 17.73 -2.35
N ARG A 195 1.58 18.59 -3.19
CA ARG A 195 3.02 18.60 -3.46
C ARG A 195 3.81 19.07 -2.23
N GLU A 196 3.31 20.11 -1.56
CA GLU A 196 3.84 20.61 -0.30
C GLU A 196 3.76 19.54 0.80
N LEU A 197 2.65 18.80 0.88
CA LEU A 197 2.48 17.74 1.87
C LEU A 197 3.49 16.59 1.66
N TRP A 198 3.77 16.21 0.41
CA TRP A 198 4.78 15.18 0.09
C TRP A 198 6.19 15.60 0.51
N TYR A 199 6.53 16.87 0.28
CA TYR A 199 7.79 17.43 0.75
C TYR A 199 7.86 17.41 2.28
N ARG A 200 6.81 17.86 2.96
CA ARG A 200 6.71 17.87 4.43
C ARG A 200 6.79 16.47 5.04
N ALA A 201 6.16 15.48 4.41
CA ALA A 201 6.27 14.08 4.81
C ALA A 201 7.72 13.56 4.67
N SER A 202 8.44 14.00 3.64
CA SER A 202 9.85 13.64 3.48
C SER A 202 10.73 14.23 4.58
N LEU A 203 10.43 15.46 5.04
CA LEU A 203 11.10 16.07 6.20
C LEU A 203 10.77 15.32 7.50
N ALA A 204 9.52 14.91 7.70
CA ALA A 204 9.14 14.10 8.86
C ALA A 204 9.93 12.79 8.93
N TRP A 205 10.26 12.16 7.78
CA TRP A 205 11.14 10.99 7.78
C TRP A 205 12.58 11.30 8.19
N GLN A 206 13.10 12.50 7.88
CA GLN A 206 14.42 12.92 8.37
C GLN A 206 14.42 12.97 9.90
N ASP A 207 13.39 13.57 10.50
CA ASP A 207 13.25 13.68 11.95
C ASP A 207 13.09 12.29 12.61
N ILE A 208 12.17 11.47 12.09
CA ILE A 208 11.80 10.18 12.70
C ILE A 208 12.94 9.16 12.60
N LEU A 209 13.60 9.03 11.45
CA LEU A 209 14.60 7.99 11.22
C LEU A 209 16.00 8.38 11.70
N SER A 210 16.26 9.68 11.89
CA SER A 210 17.56 10.18 12.39
C SER A 210 17.56 10.48 13.89
N ASP A 211 16.44 10.24 14.60
CA ASP A 211 16.34 10.51 16.04
C ASP A 211 17.26 9.59 16.84
N LYS A 212 18.35 10.16 17.35
CA LYS A 212 19.35 9.45 18.16
C LYS A 212 18.87 9.14 19.57
N ASP A 213 17.86 9.87 20.04
CA ASP A 213 17.26 9.61 21.34
C ASP A 213 16.20 8.50 21.26
N SER A 214 15.79 8.10 20.06
CA SER A 214 14.87 6.99 19.84
C SER A 214 15.64 5.66 19.95
N PRO A 215 15.38 4.84 20.98
CA PRO A 215 15.98 3.51 21.12
C PRO A 215 15.59 2.60 19.94
N GLU A 216 16.29 1.49 19.73
CA GLU A 216 16.12 0.62 18.54
C GLU A 216 14.80 -0.19 18.50
N LYS A 217 13.73 0.25 19.18
CA LYS A 217 12.43 -0.41 19.11
C LYS A 217 11.52 0.20 18.02
N ALA A 218 10.28 -0.28 17.97
CA ALA A 218 9.28 0.25 17.06
C ALA A 218 8.81 1.64 17.48
N VAL A 219 8.51 2.46 16.49
CA VAL A 219 8.04 3.84 16.65
C VAL A 219 6.54 3.90 16.34
N MET A 220 5.79 4.67 17.12
CA MET A 220 4.39 5.00 16.82
C MET A 220 4.29 6.42 16.28
N VAL A 221 3.49 6.63 15.24
CA VAL A 221 3.22 7.96 14.66
C VAL A 221 1.71 8.18 14.61
N VAL A 222 1.18 9.18 15.30
CA VAL A 222 -0.26 9.50 15.30
C VAL A 222 -0.51 10.82 14.56
N ALA A 223 -1.17 10.73 13.41
CA ALA A 223 -1.39 11.87 12.53
C ALA A 223 -2.75 11.78 11.77
N HIS A 224 -2.77 12.06 10.46
CA HIS A 224 -4.00 12.33 9.70
C HIS A 224 -4.07 11.60 8.37
N ASN A 225 -5.21 11.72 7.69
CA ASN A 225 -5.45 10.98 6.44
C ASN A 225 -4.46 11.36 5.35
N ALA A 226 -4.34 12.65 5.02
CA ALA A 226 -3.53 13.04 3.87
C ALA A 226 -2.03 12.91 4.17
N VAL A 227 -1.61 13.34 5.37
CA VAL A 227 -0.18 13.22 5.77
C VAL A 227 0.28 11.77 5.89
N ASN A 228 -0.55 10.83 6.38
CA ASN A 228 -0.17 9.41 6.38
C ASN A 228 -0.01 8.86 4.97
N GLN A 229 -0.86 9.28 4.02
CA GLN A 229 -0.69 8.89 2.62
C GLN A 229 0.60 9.44 2.02
N ALA A 230 0.96 10.68 2.37
CA ALA A 230 2.22 11.29 1.95
C ALA A 230 3.43 10.60 2.61
N LEU A 231 3.34 10.21 3.89
CA LEU A 231 4.38 9.45 4.59
C LEU A 231 4.61 8.08 3.93
N ILE A 232 3.54 7.32 3.67
CA ILE A 232 3.64 6.03 2.99
C ILE A 232 4.16 6.22 1.56
N GLY A 233 3.60 7.16 0.82
CA GLY A 233 4.03 7.45 -0.55
C GLY A 233 5.50 7.83 -0.63
N SER A 234 5.95 8.78 0.19
CA SER A 234 7.35 9.22 0.22
C SER A 234 8.31 8.13 0.67
N ALA A 235 7.94 7.29 1.65
CA ALA A 235 8.77 6.17 2.09
C ALA A 235 8.97 5.12 0.99
N LEU A 236 7.96 4.92 0.14
CA LEU A 236 8.01 3.98 -0.99
C LEU A 236 8.56 4.62 -2.29
N GLY A 237 9.03 5.87 -2.25
CA GLY A 237 9.50 6.59 -3.45
C GLY A 237 8.38 7.02 -4.41
N LEU A 238 7.11 6.95 -3.99
CA LEU A 238 5.95 7.27 -4.82
C LEU A 238 5.67 8.78 -4.84
N PRO A 239 5.55 9.41 -6.03
CA PRO A 239 5.32 10.85 -6.16
C PRO A 239 3.88 11.29 -5.79
N PRO A 240 3.61 12.60 -5.65
CA PRO A 240 2.30 13.17 -5.31
C PRO A 240 1.08 12.63 -6.07
N ARG A 241 1.23 12.16 -7.32
CA ARG A 241 0.14 11.53 -8.10
C ARG A 241 -0.48 10.30 -7.45
N TYR A 242 0.19 9.70 -6.46
CA TYR A 242 -0.34 8.58 -5.68
C TYR A 242 -1.27 9.00 -4.53
N PHE A 243 -1.50 10.29 -4.35
CA PHE A 243 -2.47 10.77 -3.37
C PHE A 243 -3.86 10.18 -3.63
N ARG A 244 -4.49 9.69 -2.55
CA ARG A 244 -5.76 8.94 -2.52
C ARG A 244 -5.75 7.56 -3.17
N ARG A 245 -4.57 7.03 -3.51
CA ARG A 245 -4.44 5.64 -3.97
C ARG A 245 -4.21 4.65 -2.82
N LEU A 246 -3.86 5.16 -1.63
CA LEU A 246 -3.60 4.39 -0.42
C LEU A 246 -4.56 4.88 0.66
N LEU A 247 -5.60 4.12 1.01
CA LEU A 247 -6.61 4.60 1.95
C LEU A 247 -6.08 4.62 3.40
N GLN A 248 -6.52 5.58 4.21
CA GLN A 248 -6.25 5.65 5.64
C GLN A 248 -7.56 5.95 6.39
N SER A 249 -8.15 4.96 7.05
CA SER A 249 -9.41 5.03 7.79
C SER A 249 -9.18 5.56 9.22
N ASN A 250 -10.23 6.12 9.85
CA ASN A 250 -10.09 6.67 11.20
C ASN A 250 -9.63 5.59 12.20
N ALA A 251 -8.64 5.93 13.03
CA ALA A 251 -7.96 5.01 13.97
C ALA A 251 -7.36 3.75 13.32
N ALA A 252 -7.20 3.70 12.00
CA ALA A 252 -6.53 2.58 11.36
C ALA A 252 -5.01 2.67 11.52
N THR A 253 -4.38 1.49 11.53
CA THR A 253 -2.93 1.33 11.61
C THR A 253 -2.35 0.96 10.25
N THR A 254 -1.18 1.51 9.92
CA THR A 254 -0.32 1.10 8.81
C THR A 254 1.06 0.83 9.37
N VAL A 255 1.71 -0.24 8.92
CA VAL A 255 3.01 -0.69 9.44
C VAL A 255 4.03 -0.66 8.31
N LEU A 256 5.10 0.08 8.52
CA LEU A 256 6.25 0.19 7.62
C LEU A 256 7.49 -0.38 8.29
N ASP A 257 8.21 -1.24 7.59
CA ASP A 257 9.49 -1.80 7.99
C ASP A 257 10.59 -1.13 7.17
N PHE A 258 11.57 -0.55 7.84
CA PHE A 258 12.74 0.06 7.26
C PHE A 258 13.95 -0.81 7.59
N GLN A 259 14.56 -1.40 6.56
CA GLN A 259 15.77 -2.20 6.69
C GLN A 259 16.98 -1.37 6.25
N PRO A 260 18.15 -1.50 6.91
CA PRO A 260 19.38 -0.87 6.45
C PRO A 260 19.65 -1.17 4.98
N GLY A 261 20.12 -0.16 4.26
CA GLY A 261 20.54 -0.34 2.88
C GLY A 261 21.85 -1.15 2.80
N PRO A 262 22.31 -1.53 1.58
CA PRO A 262 23.51 -2.35 1.39
C PRO A 262 24.81 -1.72 1.93
N THR A 263 24.82 -0.40 2.12
CA THR A 263 25.96 0.37 2.63
C THR A 263 25.49 1.36 3.70
N ASP A 264 26.39 1.77 4.60
CA ASP A 264 26.07 2.70 5.69
C ASP A 264 25.54 4.07 5.24
N SER A 265 25.75 4.45 3.98
CA SER A 265 25.27 5.70 3.39
C SER A 265 24.04 5.54 2.50
N SER A 266 23.57 4.31 2.27
CA SER A 266 22.45 4.04 1.37
C SER A 266 21.10 4.22 2.06
N THR A 267 20.10 4.63 1.27
CA THR A 267 18.71 4.74 1.73
C THR A 267 18.20 3.37 2.19
N PRO A 268 17.43 3.30 3.28
CA PRO A 268 16.83 2.05 3.73
C PRO A 268 15.90 1.44 2.67
N ARG A 269 15.80 0.11 2.68
CA ARG A 269 14.73 -0.62 1.99
C ARG A 269 13.46 -0.51 2.82
N VAL A 270 12.33 -0.25 2.17
CA VAL A 270 11.04 -0.07 2.84
C VAL A 270 10.04 -1.13 2.39
N THR A 271 9.38 -1.77 3.35
CA THR A 271 8.29 -2.71 3.11
C THR A 271 7.05 -2.28 3.88
N VAL A 272 5.89 -2.33 3.23
CA VAL A 272 4.57 -2.21 3.85
C VAL A 272 4.19 -3.58 4.41
N ASP A 273 4.29 -3.76 5.73
CA ASP A 273 3.83 -4.98 6.40
C ASP A 273 2.30 -5.02 6.43
N ARG A 274 1.65 -3.89 6.73
CA ARG A 274 0.19 -3.72 6.68
C ARG A 274 -0.19 -2.33 6.24
N LEU A 275 -1.30 -2.22 5.52
CA LEU A 275 -1.89 -0.93 5.18
C LEU A 275 -3.33 -0.88 5.63
N ASN A 276 -3.65 0.16 6.42
CA ASN A 276 -5.02 0.50 6.79
C ASN A 276 -5.79 -0.62 7.53
N GLN A 277 -5.17 -1.23 8.53
CA GLN A 277 -5.85 -2.15 9.44
C GLN A 277 -6.72 -1.35 10.42
N SER A 278 -7.99 -1.17 10.04
CA SER A 278 -9.00 -0.41 10.79
C SER A 278 -9.60 -1.20 11.97
N PRO A 279 -10.09 -0.51 13.01
CA PRO A 279 -10.85 -1.12 14.10
C PRO A 279 -12.12 -1.88 13.66
N GLY A 280 -12.75 -1.39 12.59
CA GLY A 280 -13.89 -2.02 11.95
C GLY A 280 -13.50 -2.74 10.67
N ARG A 281 -14.48 -3.35 10.00
CA ARG A 281 -14.26 -3.99 8.70
C ARG A 281 -13.83 -2.94 7.67
N PRO A 282 -12.77 -3.21 6.88
CA PRO A 282 -12.20 -2.23 5.95
C PRO A 282 -13.17 -1.83 4.84
N TYR A 283 -14.14 -2.68 4.51
CA TYR A 283 -15.17 -2.44 3.48
C TYR A 283 -16.54 -2.04 4.02
N ALA A 284 -16.67 -1.75 5.32
CA ALA A 284 -17.92 -1.19 5.85
C ALA A 284 -18.24 0.15 5.17
N ALA A 285 -19.53 0.50 5.08
CA ALA A 285 -19.98 1.72 4.41
C ALA A 285 -19.37 3.00 5.01
N ASP A 286 -19.05 2.98 6.30
CA ASP A 286 -18.47 4.08 7.06
C ASP A 286 -16.94 3.99 7.21
N ALA A 287 -16.28 3.02 6.57
CA ALA A 287 -14.83 2.82 6.62
C ALA A 287 -14.04 3.88 5.80
N GLY A 288 -14.72 4.87 5.22
CA GLY A 288 -14.13 5.92 4.40
C GLY A 288 -13.78 5.47 2.98
N GLY A 289 -13.20 6.40 2.21
CA GLY A 289 -12.99 6.23 0.77
C GLY A 289 -14.22 6.56 -0.07
N ARG A 290 -14.06 6.56 -1.39
CA ARG A 290 -15.19 6.69 -2.32
C ARG A 290 -15.87 5.33 -2.47
N PRO A 291 -17.21 5.26 -2.62
CA PRO A 291 -17.90 4.01 -2.92
C PRO A 291 -17.33 3.38 -4.21
N PRO A 292 -16.95 2.09 -4.21
CA PRO A 292 -16.48 1.42 -5.41
C PRO A 292 -17.65 1.08 -6.36
N CYS A 293 -17.41 1.12 -7.67
CA CYS A 293 -18.28 0.43 -8.62
C CYS A 293 -17.97 -1.07 -8.67
N GLY A 294 -16.70 -1.44 -8.49
CA GLY A 294 -16.26 -2.83 -8.39
C GLY A 294 -15.12 -2.99 -7.40
N ARG A 295 -14.89 -4.22 -6.94
CA ARG A 295 -13.88 -4.53 -5.92
C ARG A 295 -13.18 -5.84 -6.22
N LEU A 296 -11.88 -5.84 -5.96
CA LEU A 296 -11.05 -7.04 -5.93
C LEU A 296 -10.60 -7.30 -4.49
N VAL A 297 -10.78 -8.52 -4.00
CA VAL A 297 -10.31 -8.97 -2.69
C VAL A 297 -9.24 -10.03 -2.88
N LEU A 298 -7.98 -9.68 -2.61
CA LEU A 298 -6.84 -10.57 -2.68
C LEU A 298 -6.66 -11.28 -1.33
N ILE A 299 -6.52 -12.60 -1.38
CA ILE A 299 -6.32 -13.46 -0.21
C ILE A 299 -5.07 -14.29 -0.48
N ARG A 300 -4.04 -14.17 0.36
CA ARG A 300 -2.99 -15.19 0.41
C ARG A 300 -3.60 -16.46 1.00
N HIS A 301 -3.31 -17.61 0.42
CA HIS A 301 -3.76 -18.90 0.97
C HIS A 301 -3.47 -19.01 2.48
N ALA A 302 -4.29 -19.79 3.18
CA ALA A 302 -4.07 -20.04 4.60
C ALA A 302 -2.83 -20.93 4.84
N ALA A 303 -2.43 -21.07 6.11
CA ALA A 303 -1.17 -21.71 6.48
C ALA A 303 -1.04 -23.17 6.04
N THR A 304 0.17 -23.53 5.64
CA THR A 304 0.65 -24.88 5.36
C THR A 304 1.76 -25.26 6.37
N ASP A 305 2.23 -26.51 6.32
CA ASP A 305 3.37 -26.91 7.14
C ASP A 305 4.69 -26.23 6.70
N ALA A 306 4.83 -25.93 5.41
CA ALA A 306 5.94 -25.11 4.91
C ALA A 306 5.88 -23.67 5.45
N ASP A 307 4.71 -23.03 5.48
CA ASP A 307 4.57 -21.67 6.06
C ASP A 307 5.00 -21.66 7.54
N ALA A 308 4.58 -22.66 8.32
CA ALA A 308 4.94 -22.78 9.74
C ALA A 308 6.45 -23.02 9.97
N LYS A 309 7.14 -23.57 8.97
CA LYS A 309 8.58 -23.84 9.00
C LYS A 309 9.41 -22.77 8.27
N GLY A 310 8.76 -21.74 7.71
CA GLY A 310 9.43 -20.70 6.92
C GLY A 310 10.14 -21.23 5.68
N LEU A 311 9.55 -22.23 5.01
CA LEU A 311 10.10 -22.85 3.81
C LEU A 311 9.57 -22.19 2.55
N LEU A 312 10.42 -22.06 1.53
CA LEU A 312 10.03 -21.61 0.21
C LEU A 312 9.11 -22.64 -0.46
N LEU A 313 7.85 -22.28 -0.70
CA LEU A 313 6.89 -23.17 -1.34
C LEU A 313 7.10 -23.25 -2.86
N GLY A 314 7.14 -22.10 -3.54
CA GLY A 314 7.16 -22.05 -5.00
C GLY A 314 6.06 -22.92 -5.62
N SER A 315 6.47 -23.83 -6.50
CA SER A 315 5.63 -24.79 -7.24
C SER A 315 5.11 -25.97 -6.41
N ARG A 316 5.65 -26.20 -5.19
CA ARG A 316 5.20 -27.29 -4.30
C ARG A 316 3.72 -27.17 -3.99
N ASP A 317 2.98 -28.26 -4.15
CA ASP A 317 1.53 -28.30 -3.95
C ASP A 317 1.13 -28.88 -2.59
N GLU A 318 1.59 -28.23 -1.52
CA GLU A 318 1.26 -28.64 -0.15
C GLU A 318 -0.19 -28.23 0.23
N PRO A 319 -0.94 -29.08 0.95
CA PRO A 319 -2.27 -28.74 1.44
C PRO A 319 -2.22 -27.80 2.66
N LEU A 320 -3.37 -27.25 3.04
CA LEU A 320 -3.52 -26.52 4.30
C LEU A 320 -3.28 -27.45 5.50
N ASN A 321 -2.60 -26.94 6.53
CA ASN A 321 -2.47 -27.64 7.79
C ASN A 321 -3.65 -27.35 8.73
N GLY A 322 -3.62 -27.88 9.96
CA GLY A 322 -4.71 -27.70 10.94
C GLY A 322 -5.03 -26.23 11.21
N LEU A 323 -4.00 -25.37 11.38
CA LEU A 323 -4.18 -23.93 11.54
C LEU A 323 -4.73 -23.29 10.28
N GLY A 324 -4.21 -23.67 9.10
CA GLY A 324 -4.66 -23.16 7.81
C GLY A 324 -6.13 -23.41 7.56
N ASN A 325 -6.67 -24.56 7.95
CA ASN A 325 -8.10 -24.83 7.84
C ASN A 325 -8.95 -23.86 8.68
N VAL A 326 -8.52 -23.57 9.92
CA VAL A 326 -9.19 -22.59 10.79
C VAL A 326 -9.11 -21.18 10.20
N GLN A 327 -7.94 -20.78 9.73
CA GLN A 327 -7.72 -19.48 9.10
C GLN A 327 -8.57 -19.30 7.83
N ALA A 328 -8.66 -20.33 6.97
CA ALA A 328 -9.49 -20.30 5.78
C ALA A 328 -10.99 -20.14 6.13
N GLY A 329 -11.45 -20.81 7.18
CA GLY A 329 -12.80 -20.61 7.72
C GLY A 329 -13.05 -19.17 8.20
N LYS A 330 -12.06 -18.55 8.86
CA LYS A 330 -12.13 -17.15 9.31
C LYS A 330 -12.17 -16.16 8.16
N VAL A 331 -11.45 -16.42 7.07
CA VAL A 331 -11.55 -15.63 5.84
C VAL A 331 -12.95 -15.74 5.24
N ALA A 332 -13.51 -16.94 5.17
CA ALA A 332 -14.87 -17.14 4.66
C ALA A 332 -15.91 -16.40 5.51
N GLU A 333 -15.83 -16.51 6.84
CA GLU A 333 -16.69 -15.81 7.80
C GLU A 333 -16.59 -14.29 7.65
N PHE A 334 -15.37 -13.77 7.53
CA PHE A 334 -15.12 -12.35 7.34
C PHE A 334 -15.90 -11.82 6.13
N LEU A 335 -15.82 -12.50 4.99
CA LEU A 335 -16.42 -12.05 3.73
C LEU A 335 -17.94 -12.25 3.63
N LEU A 336 -18.62 -12.82 4.63
CA LEU A 336 -20.06 -13.11 4.60
C LEU A 336 -20.93 -11.88 4.31
N ASP A 337 -20.55 -10.73 4.86
CA ASP A 337 -21.32 -9.48 4.72
C ASP A 337 -21.03 -8.74 3.41
N MET A 338 -20.22 -9.33 2.53
CA MET A 338 -19.96 -8.83 1.20
C MET A 338 -20.48 -9.83 0.17
N LYS A 339 -21.34 -9.36 -0.76
CA LYS A 339 -21.81 -10.18 -1.88
C LYS A 339 -20.65 -10.53 -2.81
N VAL A 340 -20.17 -11.77 -2.76
CA VAL A 340 -19.12 -12.28 -3.66
C VAL A 340 -19.76 -12.76 -4.96
N HIS A 341 -19.32 -12.25 -6.11
CA HIS A 341 -19.87 -12.62 -7.41
C HIS A 341 -19.12 -13.81 -8.04
N SER A 342 -17.81 -13.85 -7.85
CA SER A 342 -16.94 -14.94 -8.31
C SER A 342 -15.73 -15.07 -7.39
N VAL A 343 -15.20 -16.29 -7.32
CA VAL A 343 -13.94 -16.60 -6.64
C VAL A 343 -12.98 -17.12 -7.69
N MET A 344 -11.87 -16.43 -7.89
CA MET A 344 -10.79 -16.86 -8.77
C MET A 344 -9.63 -17.37 -7.93
N THR A 345 -8.99 -18.45 -8.34
CA THR A 345 -7.96 -19.09 -7.51
C THR A 345 -6.81 -19.66 -8.32
N SER A 346 -5.64 -19.67 -7.71
CA SER A 346 -4.49 -20.44 -8.17
C SER A 346 -4.82 -21.94 -8.26
N PRO A 347 -4.20 -22.70 -9.18
CA PRO A 347 -4.41 -24.15 -9.26
C PRO A 347 -3.91 -24.94 -8.03
N ALA A 348 -3.06 -24.36 -7.18
CA ALA A 348 -2.54 -25.03 -6.00
C ALA A 348 -3.66 -25.44 -5.01
N ARG A 349 -3.58 -26.65 -4.45
CA ARG A 349 -4.54 -27.23 -3.52
C ARG A 349 -4.82 -26.33 -2.32
N ARG A 350 -3.79 -25.72 -1.71
CA ARG A 350 -3.95 -24.75 -0.61
C ARG A 350 -4.83 -23.55 -0.98
N CYS A 351 -4.66 -23.00 -2.19
CA CYS A 351 -5.48 -21.90 -2.68
C CYS A 351 -6.90 -22.39 -3.01
N LEU A 352 -7.03 -23.56 -3.63
CA LEU A 352 -8.31 -24.15 -3.99
C LEU A 352 -9.15 -24.44 -2.73
N SER A 353 -8.57 -25.01 -1.68
CA SER A 353 -9.26 -25.28 -0.41
C SER A 353 -9.78 -24.00 0.25
N THR A 354 -8.96 -22.95 0.33
CA THR A 354 -9.42 -21.65 0.85
C THR A 354 -10.53 -21.05 -0.02
N ALA A 355 -10.39 -21.09 -1.35
CA ALA A 355 -11.39 -20.58 -2.30
C ALA A 355 -12.74 -21.32 -2.20
N GLN A 356 -12.70 -22.64 -2.05
CA GLN A 356 -13.89 -23.47 -1.90
C GLN A 356 -14.65 -23.14 -0.62
N LEU A 357 -13.95 -22.95 0.50
CA LEU A 357 -14.59 -22.55 1.77
C LEU A 357 -15.29 -21.19 1.66
N VAL A 358 -14.65 -20.19 1.04
CA VAL A 358 -15.27 -18.88 0.79
C VAL A 358 -16.55 -19.04 -0.05
N ALA A 359 -16.50 -19.82 -1.13
CA ALA A 359 -17.66 -20.01 -2.00
C ALA A 359 -18.79 -20.80 -1.31
N GLN A 360 -18.47 -21.86 -0.57
CA GLN A 360 -19.44 -22.69 0.15
C GLN A 360 -20.21 -21.87 1.19
N LEU A 361 -19.51 -21.08 1.99
CA LEU A 361 -20.15 -20.31 3.05
C LEU A 361 -21.07 -19.20 2.50
N GLN A 362 -20.74 -18.63 1.33
CA GLN A 362 -21.64 -17.70 0.62
C GLN A 362 -22.93 -18.39 0.17
N VAL A 363 -22.87 -19.65 -0.27
CA VAL A 363 -24.06 -20.44 -0.63
C VAL A 363 -24.94 -20.70 0.60
N GLU A 364 -24.32 -21.13 1.70
CA GLU A 364 -25.02 -21.43 2.94
C GLU A 364 -25.70 -20.20 3.53
N ALA A 365 -25.00 -19.06 3.58
CA ALA A 365 -25.56 -17.78 4.01
C ALA A 365 -26.75 -17.36 3.14
N SER A 366 -26.65 -17.54 1.81
CA SER A 366 -27.75 -17.24 0.88
C SER A 366 -28.97 -18.13 1.14
N ARG A 367 -28.77 -19.42 1.44
CA ARG A 367 -29.86 -20.35 1.77
C ARG A 367 -30.55 -19.94 3.07
N MET A 368 -29.80 -19.63 4.12
CA MET A 368 -30.35 -19.21 5.41
C MET A 368 -31.06 -17.86 5.34
N GLY A 369 -30.51 -16.89 4.61
CA GLY A 369 -31.13 -15.57 4.40
C GLY A 369 -32.41 -15.62 3.55
N SER A 370 -32.49 -16.54 2.58
CA SER A 370 -33.69 -16.74 1.75
C SER A 370 -34.89 -17.31 2.52
N ALA A 371 -34.67 -17.91 3.70
CA ALA A 371 -35.76 -18.38 4.56
C ALA A 371 -36.51 -17.23 5.27
N VAL A 372 -35.95 -16.02 5.29
CA VAL A 372 -36.52 -14.84 5.98
C VAL A 372 -37.03 -13.77 5.00
N ALA A 373 -36.61 -13.79 3.73
CA ALA A 373 -37.01 -12.81 2.72
C ALA A 373 -37.66 -13.46 1.49
N ALA A 374 -38.95 -13.81 1.60
CA ALA A 374 -39.79 -14.17 0.48
C ALA A 374 -40.01 -12.94 -0.43
N GLY A 375 -39.07 -12.69 -1.37
CA GLY A 375 -39.21 -11.61 -2.35
C GLY A 375 -37.96 -11.19 -3.11
N SER A 376 -36.75 -11.54 -2.66
CA SER A 376 -35.52 -11.24 -3.41
C SER A 376 -35.10 -12.43 -4.27
N GLN A 377 -34.85 -12.22 -5.57
CA GLN A 377 -34.24 -13.22 -6.46
C GLN A 377 -33.00 -13.82 -5.79
N ALA A 378 -33.03 -15.12 -5.49
CA ALA A 378 -31.89 -15.83 -4.92
C ALA A 378 -30.66 -15.64 -5.84
N SER A 379 -29.62 -14.97 -5.34
CA SER A 379 -28.40 -14.77 -6.10
C SER A 379 -27.74 -16.11 -6.38
N LYS A 380 -27.34 -16.36 -7.63
CA LYS A 380 -26.56 -17.55 -7.98
C LYS A 380 -25.30 -17.61 -7.11
N PRO A 381 -24.92 -18.80 -6.60
CA PRO A 381 -23.72 -18.94 -5.79
C PRO A 381 -22.47 -18.52 -6.58
N PRO A 382 -21.44 -17.97 -5.89
CA PRO A 382 -20.21 -17.59 -6.58
C PRO A 382 -19.54 -18.81 -7.19
N ARG A 383 -19.13 -18.69 -8.45
CA ARG A 383 -18.38 -19.74 -9.14
C ARG A 383 -16.92 -19.67 -8.71
N VAL A 384 -16.33 -20.83 -8.39
CA VAL A 384 -14.88 -20.97 -8.20
C VAL A 384 -14.26 -21.24 -9.57
N LEU A 385 -13.36 -20.36 -10.01
CA LEU A 385 -12.68 -20.41 -11.30
C LEU A 385 -11.18 -20.53 -11.07
N VAL A 386 -10.57 -21.60 -11.60
CA VAL A 386 -9.12 -21.79 -11.51
C VAL A 386 -8.45 -21.01 -12.63
N MET A 387 -7.44 -20.21 -12.29
CA MET A 387 -6.63 -19.44 -13.24
C MET A 387 -5.18 -19.91 -13.19
N PRO A 388 -4.66 -20.56 -14.24
CA PRO A 388 -3.25 -20.97 -14.30
C PRO A 388 -2.28 -19.79 -14.11
N GLU A 389 -2.67 -18.59 -14.55
CA GLU A 389 -1.86 -17.38 -14.43
C GLU A 389 -1.65 -16.93 -12.98
N LEU A 390 -2.44 -17.46 -12.03
CA LEU A 390 -2.29 -17.20 -10.60
C LEU A 390 -1.38 -18.23 -9.88
N ARG A 391 -0.67 -19.11 -10.59
CA ARG A 391 0.34 -20.00 -9.96
C ARG A 391 1.42 -19.18 -9.23
N ASN A 392 2.08 -19.77 -8.24
CA ASN A 392 3.14 -19.07 -7.49
C ASN A 392 4.34 -18.76 -8.40
N LEU A 393 5.28 -17.94 -7.91
CA LEU A 393 6.61 -17.83 -8.50
C LEU A 393 7.34 -19.15 -8.29
N GLU A 394 7.85 -19.77 -9.37
CA GLU A 394 8.58 -21.04 -9.25
C GLU A 394 10.01 -20.77 -8.78
N MET A 395 10.44 -21.45 -7.71
CA MET A 395 11.73 -21.20 -7.06
C MET A 395 12.75 -22.31 -7.34
N GLY A 396 12.37 -23.31 -8.14
CA GLY A 396 13.23 -24.40 -8.58
C GLY A 396 13.90 -25.15 -7.42
N MET A 397 15.22 -25.32 -7.50
CA MET A 397 16.01 -26.03 -6.47
C MET A 397 15.97 -25.39 -5.06
N TRP A 398 15.45 -24.17 -4.92
CA TRP A 398 15.32 -23.47 -3.63
C TRP A 398 14.03 -23.83 -2.89
N GLU A 399 13.10 -24.51 -3.55
CA GLU A 399 11.85 -24.95 -2.93
C GLU A 399 12.08 -25.97 -1.81
N GLY A 400 11.39 -25.79 -0.69
CA GLY A 400 11.56 -26.56 0.54
C GLY A 400 12.77 -26.16 1.39
N GLN A 401 13.56 -25.16 0.97
CA GLN A 401 14.64 -24.60 1.78
C GLN A 401 14.10 -23.48 2.70
N SER A 402 14.72 -23.33 3.88
CA SER A 402 14.47 -22.18 4.74
C SER A 402 15.30 -20.98 4.29
N MET A 403 14.87 -19.77 4.65
CA MET A 403 15.61 -18.55 4.28
C MET A 403 17.02 -18.48 4.86
N ARG A 404 17.23 -19.06 6.04
CA ARG A 404 18.58 -19.20 6.60
C ARG A 404 19.47 -20.03 5.67
N MET A 405 18.97 -21.15 5.16
CA MET A 405 19.72 -21.99 4.22
C MET A 405 19.96 -21.29 2.88
N VAL A 406 19.03 -20.47 2.41
CA VAL A 406 19.20 -19.65 1.19
C VAL A 406 20.32 -18.63 1.40
N ALA A 407 20.29 -17.90 2.53
CA ALA A 407 21.31 -16.92 2.88
C ALA A 407 22.69 -17.57 3.06
N ASP A 408 22.77 -18.72 3.77
CA ASP A 408 24.01 -19.49 3.98
C ASP A 408 24.64 -19.96 2.65
N ARG A 409 23.85 -20.08 1.58
CA ARG A 409 24.31 -20.44 0.22
C ARG A 409 24.62 -19.24 -0.68
N GLY A 410 24.65 -18.03 -0.12
CA GLY A 410 24.97 -16.80 -0.86
C GLY A 410 23.76 -16.08 -1.45
N GLY A 411 22.53 -16.43 -1.05
CA GLY A 411 21.30 -15.83 -1.53
C GLY A 411 20.77 -16.43 -2.84
N LEU A 412 19.59 -15.99 -3.28
CA LEU A 412 19.09 -16.37 -4.59
C LEU A 412 19.97 -15.77 -5.70
N PRO A 413 20.10 -16.45 -6.86
CA PRO A 413 20.89 -15.95 -7.97
C PRO A 413 20.46 -14.53 -8.39
N ALA A 414 21.43 -13.68 -8.76
CA ALA A 414 21.16 -12.31 -9.17
C ALA A 414 20.13 -12.20 -10.31
N ALA A 415 19.98 -13.21 -11.19
CA ALA A 415 18.93 -13.27 -12.21
C ALA A 415 17.50 -13.21 -11.64
N ALA A 416 17.30 -13.73 -10.42
CA ALA A 416 16.06 -13.59 -9.64
C ALA A 416 15.89 -12.19 -9.03
N ALA A 417 16.94 -11.38 -8.99
CA ALA A 417 16.96 -10.01 -8.46
C ALA A 417 17.06 -8.93 -9.56
N THR A 418 17.64 -9.23 -10.73
CA THR A 418 17.98 -8.26 -11.78
C THR A 418 16.87 -7.95 -12.77
N ALA A 419 15.74 -8.64 -12.74
CA ALA A 419 14.56 -8.20 -13.51
C ALA A 419 13.85 -6.99 -12.86
N ALA A 420 14.25 -6.60 -11.64
CA ALA A 420 13.85 -5.34 -11.01
C ALA A 420 14.36 -4.08 -11.76
N ALA A 421 15.18 -4.25 -12.81
CA ALA A 421 15.69 -3.15 -13.65
C ALA A 421 14.98 -3.02 -15.03
N GLY A 422 13.88 -3.74 -15.27
CA GLY A 422 12.99 -3.47 -16.42
C GLY A 422 13.48 -3.92 -17.80
N ALA A 423 14.56 -4.71 -17.88
CA ALA A 423 14.97 -5.37 -19.12
C ALA A 423 14.70 -6.87 -19.02
N ALA A 424 13.77 -7.38 -19.83
CA ALA A 424 13.67 -8.82 -20.10
C ALA A 424 14.98 -9.25 -20.77
N GLY A 425 15.88 -9.86 -20.01
CA GLY A 425 17.04 -10.56 -20.55
C GLY A 425 16.61 -11.87 -21.21
N PRO A 426 17.35 -12.40 -22.19
CA PRO A 426 17.12 -13.75 -22.66
C PRO A 426 17.31 -14.74 -21.51
N ALA A 427 16.51 -15.82 -21.49
CA ALA A 427 16.64 -16.90 -20.51
C ALA A 427 18.10 -17.36 -20.42
N LEU A 428 18.64 -17.43 -19.20
CA LEU A 428 20.01 -17.89 -18.98
C LEU A 428 20.15 -19.33 -19.49
N ALA A 429 21.20 -19.59 -20.27
CA ALA A 429 21.55 -20.95 -20.67
C ALA A 429 21.86 -21.81 -19.42
N PRO A 430 21.67 -23.14 -19.46
CA PRO A 430 21.89 -24.01 -18.31
C PRO A 430 23.28 -23.91 -17.67
N ASP A 431 24.29 -23.52 -18.45
CA ASP A 431 25.68 -23.38 -18.03
C ASP A 431 26.06 -21.94 -17.64
N SER A 432 25.12 -20.98 -17.72
CA SER A 432 25.38 -19.58 -17.42
C SER A 432 25.53 -19.33 -15.91
N PRO A 433 26.48 -18.49 -15.47
CA PRO A 433 26.56 -18.04 -14.08
C PRO A 433 25.23 -17.42 -13.63
N GLY A 434 24.62 -17.97 -12.58
CA GLY A 434 23.32 -17.53 -12.06
C GLY A 434 22.10 -18.30 -12.58
N TYR A 435 22.27 -19.28 -13.47
CA TYR A 435 21.22 -20.22 -13.83
C TYR A 435 20.87 -21.12 -12.63
N SER A 436 19.57 -21.31 -12.38
CA SER A 436 19.04 -22.23 -11.38
C SER A 436 17.92 -23.04 -12.03
N ALA A 437 18.09 -24.36 -12.13
CA ALA A 437 17.12 -25.23 -12.77
C ALA A 437 15.73 -25.10 -12.11
N GLY A 438 14.71 -24.81 -12.93
CA GLY A 438 13.31 -24.69 -12.50
C GLY A 438 12.93 -23.38 -11.79
N LEU A 439 13.83 -22.39 -11.74
CA LEU A 439 13.53 -21.04 -11.26
C LEU A 439 12.84 -20.24 -12.39
N GLU A 440 11.64 -19.70 -12.14
CA GLU A 440 10.91 -18.88 -13.12
C GLU A 440 11.59 -17.52 -13.28
N ASP A 441 11.74 -17.05 -14.51
CA ASP A 441 12.22 -15.70 -14.79
C ASP A 441 11.20 -14.67 -14.28
N LEU A 442 11.68 -13.63 -13.61
CA LEU A 442 10.82 -12.60 -13.04
C LEU A 442 10.03 -11.82 -14.11
N GLY A 443 10.57 -11.67 -15.31
CA GLY A 443 9.87 -11.08 -16.44
C GLY A 443 8.72 -11.96 -16.94
N GLU A 444 8.94 -13.27 -17.02
CA GLU A 444 7.87 -14.25 -17.31
C GLU A 444 6.78 -14.22 -16.23
N PHE A 445 7.17 -14.24 -14.95
CA PHE A 445 6.27 -14.10 -13.81
C PHE A 445 5.46 -12.79 -13.91
N TRP A 446 6.12 -11.68 -14.21
CA TRP A 446 5.48 -10.37 -14.35
C TRP A 446 4.48 -10.35 -15.52
N TYR A 447 4.85 -10.88 -16.69
CA TYR A 447 3.96 -10.96 -17.85
C TYR A 447 2.73 -11.83 -17.57
N ARG A 448 2.94 -12.98 -16.93
CA ARG A 448 1.87 -13.90 -16.53
C ARG A 448 0.90 -13.25 -15.54
N THR A 449 1.41 -12.58 -14.52
CA THR A 449 0.56 -11.87 -13.54
C THR A 449 -0.13 -10.64 -14.15
N ALA A 450 0.46 -9.98 -15.15
CA ALA A 450 -0.21 -8.93 -15.92
C ALA A 450 -1.38 -9.48 -16.76
N ALA A 451 -1.23 -10.68 -17.35
CA ALA A 451 -2.33 -11.36 -18.02
C ALA A 451 -3.46 -11.72 -17.05
N ALA A 452 -3.12 -12.21 -15.84
CA ALA A 452 -4.09 -12.43 -14.77
C ALA A 452 -4.82 -11.14 -14.39
N TRP A 453 -4.07 -10.05 -14.17
CA TRP A 453 -4.61 -8.74 -13.80
C TRP A 453 -5.67 -8.26 -14.80
N ASN A 454 -5.40 -8.33 -16.10
CA ASN A 454 -6.37 -7.94 -17.13
C ASN A 454 -7.68 -8.74 -17.06
N LYS A 455 -7.59 -10.07 -16.89
CA LYS A 455 -8.77 -10.94 -16.73
C LYS A 455 -9.57 -10.60 -15.46
N LEU A 456 -8.87 -10.24 -14.38
CA LEU A 456 -9.50 -9.81 -13.12
C LEU A 456 -10.24 -8.49 -13.31
N LEU A 457 -9.67 -7.52 -14.04
CA LEU A 457 -10.36 -6.26 -14.36
C LEU A 457 -11.64 -6.50 -15.16
N ASP A 458 -11.61 -7.38 -16.17
CA ASP A 458 -12.81 -7.75 -16.94
C ASP A 458 -13.90 -8.37 -16.06
N ALA A 459 -13.51 -9.19 -15.08
CA ALA A 459 -14.44 -9.80 -14.14
C ALA A 459 -15.02 -8.79 -13.14
N VAL A 460 -14.24 -7.78 -12.73
CA VAL A 460 -14.71 -6.69 -11.86
C VAL A 460 -15.68 -5.78 -12.60
N ASP A 461 -15.42 -5.47 -13.88
CA ASP A 461 -16.31 -4.62 -14.71
C ASP A 461 -17.58 -5.35 -15.18
N HIS A 462 -17.64 -6.69 -15.05
CA HIS A 462 -18.79 -7.48 -15.47
C HIS A 462 -20.10 -7.02 -14.79
N ASN A 463 -21.18 -6.88 -15.58
CA ASN A 463 -22.51 -6.42 -15.15
C ASN A 463 -22.54 -5.06 -14.43
N GLY A 464 -21.62 -4.15 -14.77
CA GLY A 464 -21.61 -2.79 -14.21
C GLY A 464 -20.95 -2.69 -12.83
N GLY A 465 -20.23 -3.73 -12.40
CA GLY A 465 -19.49 -3.75 -11.15
C GLY A 465 -19.71 -5.00 -10.31
N SER A 466 -18.62 -5.71 -10.01
CA SER A 466 -18.63 -6.96 -9.24
C SER A 466 -17.60 -6.95 -8.12
N ASN A 467 -17.91 -7.68 -7.03
CA ASN A 467 -16.91 -8.04 -6.02
C ASN A 467 -16.31 -9.41 -6.39
N VAL A 468 -15.04 -9.42 -6.75
CA VAL A 468 -14.27 -10.60 -7.15
C VAL A 468 -13.29 -10.95 -6.05
N VAL A 469 -13.31 -12.20 -5.58
CA VAL A 469 -12.34 -12.73 -4.63
C VAL A 469 -11.25 -13.45 -5.39
N VAL A 470 -9.99 -13.25 -5.02
CA VAL A 470 -8.81 -13.91 -5.60
C VAL A 470 -8.03 -14.59 -4.51
N VAL A 471 -7.87 -15.91 -4.59
CA VAL A 471 -7.02 -16.68 -3.66
C VAL A 471 -5.73 -17.08 -4.38
N CYS A 472 -4.60 -16.60 -3.88
CA CYS A 472 -3.29 -16.78 -4.52
C CYS A 472 -2.16 -16.85 -3.48
N HIS A 473 -0.92 -16.64 -3.93
CA HIS A 473 0.30 -16.72 -3.14
C HIS A 473 0.83 -15.33 -2.83
N ALA A 474 1.82 -15.22 -1.93
CA ALA A 474 2.38 -13.93 -1.53
C ALA A 474 2.96 -13.14 -2.70
N ALA A 475 3.86 -13.75 -3.49
CA ALA A 475 4.45 -13.14 -4.67
C ALA A 475 3.39 -12.72 -5.71
N THR A 476 2.40 -13.58 -5.97
CA THR A 476 1.31 -13.27 -6.89
C THR A 476 0.48 -12.09 -6.39
N ALA A 477 0.13 -12.04 -5.09
CA ALA A 477 -0.60 -10.95 -4.50
C ALA A 477 0.19 -9.62 -4.56
N ALA A 478 1.50 -9.67 -4.32
CA ALA A 478 2.41 -8.53 -4.47
C ALA A 478 2.44 -8.01 -5.91
N ALA A 479 2.49 -8.91 -6.90
CA ALA A 479 2.41 -8.55 -8.31
C ALA A 479 1.08 -7.86 -8.65
N LEU A 480 -0.06 -8.42 -8.22
CA LEU A 480 -1.38 -7.83 -8.46
C LEU A 480 -1.55 -6.47 -7.77
N ALA A 481 -1.02 -6.31 -6.55
CA ALA A 481 -1.00 -5.03 -5.86
C ALA A 481 -0.08 -4.00 -6.57
N SER A 482 1.04 -4.45 -7.14
CA SER A 482 1.95 -3.61 -7.94
C SER A 482 1.29 -3.17 -9.26
N HIS A 483 0.61 -4.07 -9.98
CA HIS A 483 -0.20 -3.74 -11.15
C HIS A 483 -1.30 -2.73 -10.82
N CYS A 484 -1.97 -2.91 -9.67
CA CYS A 484 -2.93 -1.93 -9.16
C CYS A 484 -2.29 -0.56 -9.03
N LEU A 485 -1.13 -0.46 -8.37
CA LEU A 485 -0.40 0.79 -8.17
C LEU A 485 0.34 1.27 -9.43
N GLN A 486 0.30 0.56 -10.55
CA GLN A 486 1.04 0.90 -11.77
C GLN A 486 2.55 0.99 -11.52
N LEU A 487 3.07 0.09 -10.69
CA LEU A 487 4.50 -0.11 -10.47
C LEU A 487 5.02 -1.19 -11.42
N GLY A 488 6.32 -1.20 -11.69
CA GLY A 488 6.97 -2.32 -12.33
C GLY A 488 7.31 -3.44 -11.34
N PRO A 489 8.09 -4.46 -11.77
CA PRO A 489 8.49 -5.58 -10.92
C PRO A 489 9.27 -5.17 -9.67
N GLU A 490 9.89 -3.98 -9.65
CA GLU A 490 10.50 -3.38 -8.45
C GLU A 490 9.50 -3.13 -7.32
N GLY A 491 8.20 -3.12 -7.61
CA GLY A 491 7.13 -3.00 -6.61
C GLY A 491 6.91 -4.28 -5.79
N LEU A 492 7.37 -5.44 -6.27
CA LEU A 492 7.22 -6.72 -5.57
C LEU A 492 7.68 -6.65 -4.10
N PRO A 493 8.95 -6.31 -3.77
CA PRO A 493 9.47 -6.26 -2.39
C PRO A 493 8.75 -5.27 -1.46
N LEU A 494 7.98 -4.33 -2.00
CA LEU A 494 7.39 -3.25 -1.20
C LEU A 494 6.26 -3.72 -0.29
N MET A 495 5.74 -4.93 -0.45
CA MET A 495 4.49 -5.34 0.20
C MET A 495 4.56 -6.77 0.74
N ARG A 496 4.17 -6.93 2.01
CA ARG A 496 4.08 -8.23 2.66
C ARG A 496 2.66 -8.79 2.61
N PHE A 497 2.54 -10.10 2.52
CA PHE A 497 1.26 -10.80 2.59
C PHE A 497 1.37 -12.00 3.51
N ASP A 498 0.62 -12.01 4.60
CA ASP A 498 0.59 -13.10 5.58
C ASP A 498 -0.41 -14.18 5.20
N ALA A 499 -0.21 -15.40 5.69
CA ALA A 499 -1.15 -16.49 5.48
C ALA A 499 -2.57 -16.07 5.91
N ALA A 500 -3.55 -16.30 5.03
CA ALA A 500 -4.93 -15.82 5.17
C ALA A 500 -5.10 -14.29 5.31
N GLY A 501 -4.05 -13.49 5.07
CA GLY A 501 -4.13 -12.03 5.02
C GLY A 501 -5.02 -11.56 3.86
N VAL A 502 -5.87 -10.57 4.14
CA VAL A 502 -6.83 -10.03 3.16
C VAL A 502 -6.38 -8.64 2.71
N SER A 503 -6.32 -8.42 1.40
CA SER A 503 -6.06 -7.11 0.80
C SER A 503 -7.22 -6.73 -0.12
N ILE A 504 -7.58 -5.45 -0.15
CA ILE A 504 -8.77 -4.99 -0.86
C ILE A 504 -8.40 -3.83 -1.77
N ILE A 505 -8.80 -3.95 -3.03
CA ILE A 505 -8.66 -2.93 -4.05
C ILE A 505 -10.06 -2.49 -4.48
N ASP A 506 -10.32 -1.21 -4.33
CA ASP A 506 -11.55 -0.56 -4.77
C ASP A 506 -11.35 0.13 -6.11
N PHE A 507 -12.35 0.05 -6.97
CA PHE A 507 -12.38 0.77 -8.24
C PHE A 507 -13.56 1.75 -8.22
N PRO A 508 -13.37 2.97 -7.69
CA PRO A 508 -14.44 3.97 -7.62
C PRO A 508 -14.81 4.57 -8.99
N ASP A 509 -13.87 4.58 -9.94
CA ASP A 509 -14.06 5.19 -11.26
C ASP A 509 -14.03 4.14 -12.41
N GLY A 510 -14.25 2.85 -12.11
CA GLY A 510 -14.17 1.73 -13.07
C GLY A 510 -12.89 0.91 -12.95
N ALA A 511 -12.89 -0.39 -13.30
CA ALA A 511 -11.73 -1.26 -13.05
C ALA A 511 -10.47 -0.79 -13.81
N ARG A 512 -10.65 -0.15 -14.97
CA ARG A 512 -9.56 0.35 -15.82
C ARG A 512 -9.08 1.76 -15.49
N SER A 513 -9.65 2.42 -14.48
CA SER A 513 -9.30 3.79 -14.07
C SER A 513 -8.12 3.87 -13.08
N GLY A 514 -7.56 2.72 -12.70
CA GLY A 514 -6.58 2.61 -11.62
C GLY A 514 -7.25 2.35 -10.28
N GLY A 515 -6.78 1.32 -9.57
CA GLY A 515 -7.34 0.93 -8.28
C GLY A 515 -6.89 1.85 -7.14
N VAL A 516 -7.71 1.87 -6.08
CA VAL A 516 -7.40 2.42 -4.76
C VAL A 516 -7.18 1.25 -3.81
N MET A 517 -5.98 1.15 -3.23
CA MET A 517 -5.68 0.18 -2.20
C MET A 517 -6.40 0.57 -0.91
N ARG A 518 -7.49 -0.14 -0.60
CA ARG A 518 -8.31 0.09 0.60
C ARG A 518 -7.63 -0.45 1.84
N CYS A 519 -7.06 -1.65 1.76
CA CYS A 519 -6.22 -2.21 2.81
C CYS A 519 -5.27 -3.24 2.20
N LEU A 520 -4.13 -3.46 2.86
CA LEU A 520 -3.15 -4.48 2.49
C LEU A 520 -2.82 -5.31 3.73
N ASN A 521 -2.81 -6.63 3.54
CA ASN A 521 -2.45 -7.60 4.57
C ASN A 521 -3.23 -7.43 5.89
N TYR A 522 -4.54 -7.27 5.78
CA TYR A 522 -5.46 -7.18 6.91
C TYR A 522 -5.60 -8.55 7.59
N THR A 523 -5.14 -8.66 8.83
CA THR A 523 -5.14 -9.93 9.59
C THR A 523 -6.01 -9.89 10.83
N ALA A 524 -6.55 -8.74 11.23
CA ALA A 524 -7.40 -8.60 12.43
C ALA A 524 -8.63 -9.52 12.44
N HIS A 525 -9.14 -9.93 11.27
CA HIS A 525 -10.24 -10.90 11.16
C HIS A 525 -9.89 -12.31 11.69
N LEU A 526 -8.60 -12.61 11.85
CA LEU A 526 -8.12 -13.88 12.41
C LEU A 526 -8.17 -13.89 13.95
N GLY A 527 -8.56 -12.80 14.62
CA GLY A 527 -8.70 -12.77 16.09
C GLY A 527 -7.40 -13.13 16.80
N ARG A 528 -7.41 -14.17 17.64
CA ARG A 528 -6.21 -14.62 18.37
C ARG A 528 -5.09 -15.19 17.48
N TRP A 529 -5.41 -15.54 16.24
CA TRP A 529 -4.43 -15.99 15.24
C TRP A 529 -3.97 -14.87 14.33
N ALA A 530 -4.40 -13.62 14.60
CA ALA A 530 -3.91 -12.46 13.89
C ALA A 530 -2.41 -12.28 14.15
N VAL A 531 -1.73 -11.83 13.11
CA VAL A 531 -0.32 -11.53 13.19
C VAL A 531 -0.14 -10.21 13.96
N PRO A 532 0.69 -10.18 15.02
CA PRO A 532 0.96 -8.95 15.77
C PRO A 532 1.49 -7.82 14.89
N ILE A 533 1.25 -6.57 15.29
CA ILE A 533 1.73 -5.41 14.54
C ILE A 533 3.25 -5.27 14.70
N THR A 534 3.84 -5.72 15.80
CA THR A 534 5.28 -5.54 16.08
C THR A 534 6.09 -6.84 16.13
N ARG A 535 5.75 -7.86 15.32
CA ARG A 535 6.52 -9.13 15.10
C ARG A 535 8.00 -9.06 15.49
N ASP A 536 8.53 -10.13 16.10
CA ASP A 536 9.95 -10.20 16.47
C ASP A 536 10.88 -10.18 15.26
N ASP A 537 12.06 -9.57 15.41
CA ASP A 537 13.02 -9.33 14.33
C ASP A 537 13.50 -10.60 13.60
N MET A 538 13.39 -11.76 14.23
CA MET A 538 13.78 -13.05 13.64
C MET A 538 12.80 -13.53 12.55
N ASP A 539 11.54 -13.06 12.55
CA ASP A 539 10.53 -13.35 11.52
C ASP A 539 10.56 -12.34 10.35
N MET A 540 11.51 -11.39 10.38
CA MET A 540 11.56 -10.19 9.52
C MET A 540 12.41 -10.35 8.27
N VAL A 541 13.02 -11.51 8.06
CA VAL A 541 13.89 -11.76 6.91
C VAL A 541 13.11 -11.87 5.59
N CYS A 542 11.77 -11.91 5.59
CA CYS A 542 11.09 -12.36 4.39
C CYS A 542 9.58 -12.05 4.25
N GLY A 543 9.21 -11.12 3.37
CA GLY A 543 7.83 -10.71 3.15
C GLY A 543 7.07 -11.39 2.00
N ILE A 544 7.76 -12.09 1.10
CA ILE A 544 7.17 -12.56 -0.18
C ILE A 544 7.27 -14.08 -0.40
N ASP A 545 7.82 -14.81 0.57
CA ASP A 545 8.51 -16.09 0.30
C ASP A 545 9.83 -15.86 -0.45
N GLY A 546 10.71 -15.01 0.08
CA GLY A 546 12.13 -15.20 -0.22
C GLY A 546 12.95 -13.94 -0.35
N CYS A 547 12.78 -13.26 -1.46
CA CYS A 547 13.86 -12.48 -1.99
C CYS A 547 13.28 -11.51 -2.99
N PHE A 548 13.51 -10.21 -2.76
CA PHE A 548 13.88 -9.27 -3.81
C PHE A 548 14.78 -8.21 -3.17
#